data_AF-A0A534NRT7-F1
#
_entry.id   AF-A0A534NRT7-F1
#
_cell.length_a   1.000
_cell.length_b   1.000
_cell.length_c   1.000
_cell.angle_alpha   90.00
_cell.angle_beta   90.00
_cell.angle_gamma   90.00
#
_symmetry.space_group_name_H-M   'P 1'
#
loop_
_entity.id
_entity.type
_entity.pdbx_description
1 polymer ?
#
loop_
_entity_poly.entity_id
_entity_poly.type
_entity_poly.pdbx_seq_one_letter_code
_entity_poly.pdbx_strand_id
1 'polypeptide(L)'
;AFWNNRDGKEHVALVHGDVMGHEDVPTRLHSECLTGDALGSLRCDCRDQLETALRNLAKMERGLLLYLRQEGRGIGLRNKVRAYQLQDKGLDTVEANRALGFRDDERDYGVAAHMIASLAVKSVRLMTNNPNKIQQLERNGIKVSGRIPHVMPANEFNRFYLQTKAVRSGHYLEFEGKEVLPEQDDPPVVESGRAT
;
A
#
# COMPACT_ATOMS: atom_id res chain seq x y z
N ALA A 1 -11.66 7.62 15.50
CA ALA A 1 -12.08 7.33 14.11
C ALA A 1 -12.49 8.63 13.43
N PHE A 2 -12.42 8.70 12.10
CA PHE A 2 -12.70 9.90 11.31
C PHE A 2 -13.67 9.54 10.19
N TRP A 3 -14.87 10.11 10.18
CA TRP A 3 -15.78 9.96 9.05
C TRP A 3 -15.48 11.03 7.99
N ASN A 4 -15.35 10.62 6.74
CA ASN A 4 -15.07 11.50 5.62
C ASN A 4 -16.33 11.66 4.75
N ASN A 5 -16.83 12.88 4.65
CA ASN A 5 -18.03 13.19 3.87
C ASN A 5 -17.81 13.16 2.35
N ARG A 6 -16.56 13.14 1.87
CA ARG A 6 -16.26 13.09 0.43
C ARG A 6 -16.32 11.68 -0.15
N ASP A 7 -15.86 10.68 0.60
CA ASP A 7 -15.90 9.28 0.16
C ASP A 7 -16.95 8.44 0.91
N GLY A 8 -17.57 9.00 1.95
CA GLY A 8 -18.60 8.34 2.77
C GLY A 8 -18.05 7.25 3.67
N LYS A 9 -16.74 7.25 3.98
CA LYS A 9 -16.06 6.17 4.71
C LYS A 9 -15.53 6.62 6.07
N GLU A 10 -15.31 5.64 6.94
CA GLU A 10 -14.64 5.84 8.23
C GLU A 10 -13.17 5.44 8.15
N HIS A 11 -12.26 6.35 8.46
CA HIS A 11 -10.83 6.12 8.54
C HIS A 11 -10.39 6.06 9.99
N VAL A 12 -9.27 5.40 10.26
CA VAL A 12 -8.78 5.21 11.63
C VAL A 12 -7.40 5.83 11.78
N ALA A 13 -7.18 6.54 12.88
CA ALA A 13 -5.85 6.93 13.33
C ALA A 13 -5.51 6.08 14.56
N LEU A 14 -4.32 5.48 14.53
CA LEU A 14 -3.69 4.83 15.67
C LEU A 14 -2.58 5.76 16.15
N VAL A 15 -2.67 6.17 17.41
CA VAL A 15 -1.77 7.16 18.02
C VAL A 15 -0.95 6.47 19.10
N HIS A 16 0.36 6.69 19.07
CA HIS A 16 1.30 6.31 20.13
C HIS A 16 1.91 7.58 20.72
N GLY A 17 1.92 7.70 22.05
CA GLY A 17 2.36 8.91 22.74
C GLY A 17 1.45 10.12 22.49
N ASP A 18 1.98 11.32 22.75
CA ASP A 18 1.32 12.57 22.39
C ASP A 18 1.84 13.08 21.04
N VAL A 19 0.92 13.38 20.13
CA VAL A 19 1.21 13.89 18.78
C VAL A 19 0.65 15.29 18.56
N MET A 20 -0.24 15.77 19.43
CA MET A 20 -0.95 17.03 19.18
C MET A 20 -0.04 18.23 19.36
N GLY A 21 -0.06 19.17 18.42
CA GLY A 21 0.77 20.37 18.46
C GLY A 21 2.27 20.14 18.26
N HIS A 22 2.69 18.89 18.04
CA HIS A 22 4.07 18.51 17.81
C HIS A 22 4.48 18.60 16.32
N GLU A 23 5.77 18.82 16.12
CA GLU A 23 6.44 18.74 14.82
C GLU A 23 7.16 17.40 14.68
N ASP A 24 7.48 17.06 13.43
CA ASP A 24 8.28 15.90 13.03
C ASP A 24 7.71 14.56 13.49
N VAL A 25 6.38 14.47 13.61
CA VAL A 25 5.71 13.27 14.08
C VAL A 25 5.92 12.12 13.09
N PRO A 26 6.57 11.01 13.50
CA PRO A 26 6.71 9.82 12.66
C PRO A 26 5.33 9.31 12.25
N THR A 27 5.06 9.30 10.94
CA THR A 27 3.71 9.06 10.44
C THR A 27 3.70 8.01 9.33
N ARG A 28 2.80 7.03 9.43
CA ARG A 28 2.54 6.03 8.38
C ARG A 28 1.15 6.24 7.80
N LEU A 29 1.06 6.38 6.48
CA LEU A 29 -0.22 6.23 5.75
C LEU A 29 -0.34 4.81 5.23
N HIS A 30 -1.27 4.04 5.78
CA HIS A 30 -1.57 2.69 5.33
C HIS A 30 -2.88 2.68 4.55
N SER A 31 -2.85 2.24 3.29
CA SER A 31 -4.09 2.00 2.54
C SER A 31 -4.55 0.59 2.85
N GLU A 32 -5.80 0.46 3.29
CA GLU A 32 -6.46 -0.81 3.60
C GLU A 32 -6.21 -1.87 2.52
N CYS A 33 -5.88 -3.08 2.97
CA CYS A 33 -5.73 -4.26 2.14
C CYS A 33 -6.25 -5.47 2.92
N LEU A 34 -7.56 -5.74 2.87
CA LEU A 34 -8.20 -6.83 3.62
C LEU A 34 -7.48 -8.17 3.43
N THR A 35 -7.14 -8.49 2.17
CA THR A 35 -6.48 -9.76 1.83
C THR A 35 -5.12 -9.89 2.51
N GLY A 36 -4.33 -8.82 2.59
CA GLY A 36 -3.04 -8.83 3.27
C GLY A 36 -3.21 -8.71 4.78
N ASP A 37 -3.81 -7.60 5.20
CA ASP A 37 -3.85 -7.11 6.58
C ASP A 37 -4.57 -8.08 7.53
N ALA A 38 -5.64 -8.74 7.06
CA ALA A 38 -6.47 -9.63 7.89
C ALA A 38 -6.42 -11.10 7.47
N LEU A 39 -6.37 -11.38 6.15
CA LEU A 39 -6.48 -12.75 5.63
C LEU A 39 -5.14 -13.43 5.36
N GLY A 40 -4.00 -12.75 5.60
CA GLY A 40 -2.67 -13.35 5.49
C GLY A 40 -2.23 -13.67 4.05
N SER A 41 -2.76 -12.97 3.05
CA SER A 41 -2.38 -13.15 1.64
C SER A 41 -0.88 -12.94 1.42
N LEU A 42 -0.23 -13.93 0.81
CA LEU A 42 1.18 -13.87 0.39
C LEU A 42 1.39 -13.11 -0.93
N ARG A 43 0.31 -12.84 -1.70
CA ARG A 43 0.36 -12.11 -2.99
C ARG A 43 0.77 -10.64 -2.86
N CYS A 44 0.81 -10.09 -1.65
CA CYS A 44 1.21 -8.70 -1.40
C CYS A 44 1.95 -8.57 -0.08
N ASP A 45 2.69 -7.49 0.08
CA ASP A 45 3.47 -7.15 1.27
C ASP A 45 2.73 -6.22 2.25
N CYS A 46 1.41 -6.03 2.08
CA CYS A 46 0.65 -5.06 2.87
C CYS A 46 0.67 -5.35 4.37
N ARG A 47 0.58 -6.64 4.76
CA ARG A 47 0.64 -7.05 6.16
C ARG A 47 2.00 -6.74 6.78
N ASP A 48 3.09 -7.12 6.10
CA ASP A 48 4.45 -6.89 6.58
C ASP A 48 4.72 -5.39 6.74
N GLN A 49 4.24 -4.57 5.80
CA GLN A 49 4.29 -3.12 5.89
C GLN A 49 3.51 -2.59 7.11
N LEU A 50 2.28 -3.06 7.32
CA LEU A 50 1.45 -2.65 8.46
C LEU A 50 2.11 -3.01 9.79
N GLU A 51 2.47 -4.28 9.98
CA GLU A 51 3.07 -4.78 11.22
C GLU A 51 4.41 -4.09 11.50
N THR A 52 5.26 -3.92 10.49
CA THR A 52 6.55 -3.25 10.66
C THR A 52 6.39 -1.77 10.98
N ALA A 53 5.43 -1.08 10.37
CA ALA A 53 5.14 0.31 10.72
C ALA A 53 4.67 0.42 12.18
N LEU A 54 3.73 -0.43 12.61
CA LEU A 54 3.25 -0.46 13.99
C LEU A 54 4.39 -0.73 14.98
N ARG A 55 5.24 -1.75 14.72
CA ARG A 55 6.40 -2.07 15.56
C ARG A 55 7.41 -0.93 15.64
N ASN A 56 7.68 -0.24 14.53
CA ASN A 56 8.63 0.86 14.50
C ASN A 56 8.10 2.10 15.23
N LEU A 57 6.83 2.45 15.01
CA LEU A 57 6.18 3.57 15.70
C LEU A 57 6.09 3.34 17.21
N ALA A 58 5.83 2.11 17.64
CA ALA A 58 5.78 1.74 19.06
C ALA A 58 7.15 1.80 19.78
N LYS A 59 8.26 1.91 19.05
CA LYS A 59 9.61 2.08 19.61
C LYS A 59 10.04 3.55 19.70
N MET A 60 9.23 4.46 19.15
CA MET A 60 9.49 5.90 19.16
C MET A 60 8.72 6.54 20.31
N GLU A 61 9.14 7.73 20.75
CA GLU A 61 8.43 8.47 21.79
C GLU A 61 6.98 8.79 21.42
N ARG A 62 6.74 9.01 20.12
CA ARG A 62 5.42 9.27 19.54
C ARG A 62 5.33 8.73 18.13
N GLY A 63 4.11 8.46 17.67
CA GLY A 63 3.88 7.94 16.34
C GLY A 63 2.41 8.00 15.92
N LEU A 64 2.20 8.11 14.61
CA LEU A 64 0.87 8.17 14.01
C LEU A 64 0.77 7.15 12.86
N LEU A 65 -0.22 6.27 12.90
CA LEU A 65 -0.59 5.45 11.75
C LEU A 65 -2.02 5.78 11.33
N LEU A 66 -2.18 6.23 10.08
CA LEU A 66 -3.49 6.46 9.47
C LEU A 66 -3.85 5.26 8.60
N TYR A 67 -4.87 4.53 9.02
CA TYR A 67 -5.46 3.43 8.28
C TYR A 67 -6.59 3.98 7.40
N LEU A 68 -6.32 4.08 6.10
CA LEU A 68 -7.18 4.70 5.11
C LEU A 68 -7.97 3.62 4.37
N ARG A 69 -9.31 3.68 4.43
CA ARG A 69 -10.21 2.70 3.79
C ARG A 69 -10.31 2.86 2.26
N GLN A 70 -9.17 2.69 1.61
CA GLN A 70 -8.96 2.87 0.18
C GLN A 70 -8.47 1.57 -0.47
N GLU A 71 -9.21 0.50 -0.23
CA GLU A 71 -8.93 -0.84 -0.74
C GLU A 71 -8.69 -0.86 -2.26
N GLY A 72 -7.75 -1.72 -2.68
CA GLY A 72 -7.45 -1.94 -4.10
C GLY A 72 -6.91 -0.72 -4.84
N ARG A 73 -6.27 0.24 -4.16
CA ARG A 73 -5.92 1.55 -4.73
C ARG A 73 -7.16 2.38 -5.11
N GLY A 74 -8.21 2.31 -4.30
CA GLY A 74 -9.43 3.09 -4.48
C GLY A 74 -10.54 2.39 -5.26
N ILE A 75 -10.24 1.31 -6.00
CA ILE A 75 -11.24 0.59 -6.82
C ILE A 75 -12.13 -0.36 -5.98
N GLY A 76 -11.77 -0.60 -4.72
CA GLY A 76 -12.49 -1.48 -3.80
C GLY A 76 -12.19 -2.96 -3.96
N LEU A 77 -12.58 -3.75 -2.94
CA LEU A 77 -12.24 -5.18 -2.84
C LEU A 77 -12.77 -6.00 -4.02
N ARG A 78 -14.02 -5.79 -4.43
CA ARG A 78 -14.65 -6.56 -5.51
C ARG A 78 -13.86 -6.42 -6.82
N ASN A 79 -13.42 -5.22 -7.15
CA ASN A 79 -12.67 -4.96 -8.37
C ASN A 79 -11.22 -5.42 -8.25
N LYS A 80 -10.63 -5.36 -7.05
CA LYS A 80 -9.33 -5.98 -6.77
C LYS A 80 -9.33 -7.49 -7.04
N VAL A 81 -10.38 -8.20 -6.60
CA VAL A 81 -10.54 -9.64 -6.88
C VAL A 81 -10.68 -9.90 -8.38
N ARG A 82 -11.45 -9.09 -9.10
CA ARG A 82 -11.53 -9.17 -10.57
C ARG A 82 -10.19 -8.91 -11.25
N ALA A 83 -9.42 -7.93 -10.76
CA ALA A 83 -8.09 -7.64 -11.28
C ALA A 83 -7.14 -8.82 -11.07
N TYR A 84 -7.22 -9.52 -9.92
CA TYR A 84 -6.47 -10.75 -9.71
C TYR A 84 -6.85 -11.87 -10.68
N GLN A 85 -8.13 -12.03 -11.01
CA GLN A 85 -8.54 -13.01 -12.02
C GLN A 85 -7.99 -12.71 -13.42
N LEU A 86 -7.77 -11.43 -13.74
CA LEU A 86 -7.13 -11.04 -15.00
C LEU A 86 -5.61 -11.24 -14.95
N GLN A 87 -5.00 -10.99 -13.79
CA GLN A 87 -3.56 -11.25 -13.58
C GLN A 87 -3.23 -12.74 -13.63
N ASP A 88 -4.10 -13.59 -13.05
CA ASP A 88 -3.99 -15.04 -13.13
C ASP A 88 -4.14 -15.55 -14.60
N LYS A 89 -4.60 -14.70 -15.52
CA LYS A 89 -4.65 -14.95 -16.98
C LYS A 89 -3.49 -14.31 -17.75
N GLY A 90 -2.49 -13.76 -17.06
CA GLY A 90 -1.26 -13.22 -17.64
C GLY A 90 -1.21 -11.70 -17.81
N LEU A 91 -2.25 -10.95 -17.43
CA LEU A 91 -2.19 -9.48 -17.49
C LEU A 91 -1.34 -8.94 -16.33
N ASP A 92 -0.60 -7.86 -16.57
CA ASP A 92 0.03 -7.14 -15.47
C ASP A 92 -1.00 -6.31 -14.67
N THR A 93 -0.57 -5.71 -13.56
CA THR A 93 -1.46 -4.91 -12.69
C THR A 93 -2.07 -3.68 -13.38
N VAL A 94 -1.31 -3.02 -14.27
CA VAL A 94 -1.78 -1.83 -15.01
C VAL A 94 -2.78 -2.24 -16.09
N GLU A 95 -2.47 -3.30 -16.83
CA GLU A 95 -3.34 -3.87 -17.86
C GLU A 95 -4.66 -4.34 -17.27
N ALA A 96 -4.61 -5.08 -16.15
CA ALA A 96 -5.80 -5.54 -15.45
C ALA A 96 -6.70 -4.38 -14.99
N ASN A 97 -6.12 -3.30 -14.45
CA ASN A 97 -6.88 -2.13 -14.02
C ASN A 97 -7.52 -1.41 -15.22
N ARG A 98 -6.77 -1.21 -16.31
CA ARG A 98 -7.29 -0.59 -17.54
C ARG A 98 -8.40 -1.41 -18.18
N ALA A 99 -8.25 -2.73 -18.22
CA ALA A 99 -9.29 -3.65 -18.71
C ALA A 99 -10.59 -3.55 -17.88
N LEU A 100 -10.48 -3.19 -16.61
CA LEU A 100 -11.62 -2.94 -15.72
C LEU A 100 -12.12 -1.48 -15.73
N GLY A 101 -11.50 -0.59 -16.52
CA GLY A 101 -11.89 0.81 -16.67
C GLY A 101 -11.37 1.76 -15.59
N PHE A 102 -10.34 1.37 -14.84
CA PHE A 102 -9.75 2.17 -13.75
C PHE A 102 -8.39 2.77 -14.12
N ARG A 103 -8.02 3.88 -13.47
CA ARG A 103 -6.64 4.37 -13.48
C ARG A 103 -5.73 3.44 -12.66
N ASP A 104 -4.42 3.64 -12.80
CA ASP A 104 -3.41 2.83 -12.11
C ASP A 104 -3.45 3.00 -10.58
N ASP A 105 -3.91 4.16 -10.10
CA ASP A 105 -4.11 4.52 -8.69
C ASP A 105 -5.22 5.60 -8.56
N GLU A 106 -6.33 5.26 -7.91
CA GLU A 106 -7.49 6.16 -7.67
C GLU A 106 -7.51 6.71 -6.23
N ARG A 107 -6.40 6.58 -5.49
CA ARG A 107 -6.33 7.03 -4.10
C ARG A 107 -6.15 8.54 -4.01
N ASP A 108 -6.87 9.13 -3.05
CA ASP A 108 -6.74 10.52 -2.65
C ASP A 108 -6.23 10.60 -1.20
N TYR A 109 -5.03 11.15 -1.01
CA TYR A 109 -4.45 11.33 0.33
C TYR A 109 -4.86 12.65 1.00
N GLY A 110 -5.77 13.43 0.40
CA GLY A 110 -6.39 14.60 1.03
C GLY A 110 -7.10 14.25 2.35
N VAL A 111 -7.75 13.08 2.42
CA VAL A 111 -8.33 12.58 3.69
C VAL A 111 -7.28 12.44 4.78
N ALA A 112 -6.07 11.97 4.45
CA ALA A 112 -4.99 11.85 5.41
C ALA A 112 -4.52 13.23 5.89
N ALA A 113 -4.41 14.20 4.99
CA ALA A 113 -4.09 15.58 5.35
C ALA A 113 -5.12 16.16 6.34
N HIS A 114 -6.42 15.97 6.07
CA HIS A 114 -7.48 16.42 6.98
C HIS A 114 -7.42 15.74 8.35
N MET A 115 -7.11 14.44 8.41
CA MET A 115 -6.91 13.72 9.67
C MET A 115 -5.71 14.28 10.46
N ILE A 116 -4.57 14.54 9.80
CA ILE A 116 -3.37 15.11 10.42
C ILE A 116 -3.67 16.51 10.98
N ALA A 117 -4.35 17.36 10.19
CA ALA A 117 -4.76 18.70 10.61
C ALA A 117 -5.73 18.67 11.80
N SER A 118 -6.68 17.72 11.79
CA SER A 118 -7.65 17.54 12.89
C SER A 118 -6.98 17.10 14.20
N LEU A 119 -5.85 16.38 14.11
CA LEU A 119 -5.00 16.02 15.26
C LEU A 119 -4.04 17.16 15.65
N ALA A 120 -4.14 18.34 15.03
CA ALA A 120 -3.26 19.49 15.25
C ALA A 120 -1.76 19.17 15.14
N VAL A 121 -1.38 18.17 14.34
CA VAL A 121 0.02 17.82 14.08
C VAL A 121 0.61 18.88 13.13
N LYS A 122 1.73 19.49 13.51
CA LYS A 122 2.33 20.62 12.77
C LYS A 122 3.19 20.19 11.59
N SER A 123 3.88 19.07 11.71
CA SER A 123 4.63 18.44 10.61
C SER A 123 4.80 16.95 10.84
N VAL A 124 5.03 16.22 9.75
CA VAL A 124 5.18 14.77 9.75
C VAL A 124 6.50 14.33 9.13
N ARG A 125 7.10 13.28 9.70
CA ARG A 125 8.18 12.52 9.07
C ARG A 125 7.60 11.22 8.52
N LEU A 126 7.47 11.13 7.20
CA LEU A 126 6.59 10.17 6.55
C LEU A 126 7.29 8.82 6.27
N MET A 127 6.74 7.73 6.83
CA MET A 127 7.14 6.35 6.58
C MET A 127 6.60 5.84 5.23
N THR A 128 7.31 6.10 4.13
CA THR A 128 6.86 5.74 2.77
C THR A 128 8.01 5.56 1.78
N ASN A 129 7.78 4.71 0.78
CA ASN A 129 8.59 4.64 -0.46
C ASN A 129 7.84 5.20 -1.68
N ASN A 130 6.59 5.64 -1.50
CA ASN A 130 5.77 6.21 -2.55
C ASN A 130 5.86 7.75 -2.51
N PRO A 131 6.52 8.40 -3.49
CA PRO A 131 6.65 9.86 -3.55
C PRO A 131 5.31 10.57 -3.74
N ASN A 132 4.30 9.94 -4.35
CA ASN A 132 2.96 10.51 -4.53
C ASN A 132 2.29 10.82 -3.17
N LYS A 133 2.54 10.01 -2.14
CA LYS A 133 2.03 10.28 -0.78
C LYS A 133 2.61 11.56 -0.20
N ILE A 134 3.90 11.82 -0.43
CA ILE A 134 4.57 13.04 0.04
C ILE A 134 3.96 14.25 -0.68
N GLN A 135 3.94 14.21 -2.02
CA GLN A 135 3.43 15.31 -2.83
C GLN A 135 1.97 15.65 -2.53
N GLN A 136 1.11 14.64 -2.34
CA GLN A 136 -0.29 14.89 -2.03
C GLN A 136 -0.49 15.48 -0.63
N LEU A 137 0.28 15.06 0.38
CA LEU A 137 0.22 15.69 1.70
C LEU A 137 0.66 17.17 1.64
N GLU A 138 1.77 17.46 0.96
CA GLU A 138 2.28 18.83 0.79
C GLU A 138 1.29 19.72 0.04
N ARG A 139 0.70 19.21 -1.05
CA ARG A 139 -0.35 19.92 -1.81
C ARG A 139 -1.60 20.22 -0.99
N ASN A 140 -1.88 19.41 0.03
CA ASN A 140 -2.98 19.62 0.97
C ASN A 140 -2.54 20.37 2.24
N GLY A 141 -1.38 21.05 2.22
CA GLY A 141 -0.94 21.96 3.27
C GLY A 141 -0.26 21.30 4.47
N ILE A 142 0.06 20.01 4.41
CA ILE A 142 0.80 19.31 5.47
C ILE A 142 2.30 19.46 5.23
N LYS A 143 3.03 19.98 6.22
CA LYS A 143 4.50 20.04 6.19
C LYS A 143 5.07 18.63 6.36
N VAL A 144 5.66 18.08 5.30
CA VAL A 144 6.44 16.83 5.36
C VAL A 144 7.90 17.19 5.61
N SER A 145 8.38 17.03 6.84
CA SER A 145 9.74 17.44 7.21
C SER A 145 10.82 16.43 6.82
N GLY A 146 10.43 15.21 6.47
CA GLY A 146 11.35 14.20 5.97
C GLY A 146 10.68 12.88 5.66
N ARG A 147 11.46 11.97 5.09
CA ARG A 147 11.05 10.60 4.75
C ARG A 147 11.75 9.60 5.66
N ILE A 148 10.99 8.66 6.20
CA ILE A 148 11.52 7.44 6.81
C ILE A 148 11.34 6.32 5.77
N PRO A 149 12.42 5.69 5.27
CA PRO A 149 12.32 4.54 4.38
C PRO A 149 11.49 3.42 5.00
N HIS A 150 10.65 2.77 4.20
CA HIS A 150 9.75 1.72 4.67
C HIS A 150 9.82 0.51 3.74
N VAL A 151 10.97 -0.15 3.73
CA VAL A 151 11.31 -1.25 2.81
C VAL A 151 11.13 -2.59 3.53
N MET A 152 10.37 -3.51 2.93
CA MET A 152 10.23 -4.89 3.38
C MET A 152 11.06 -5.81 2.48
N PRO A 153 11.65 -6.89 3.00
CA PRO A 153 12.27 -7.90 2.16
C PRO A 153 11.21 -8.55 1.25
N ALA A 154 11.55 -8.76 -0.02
CA ALA A 154 10.70 -9.51 -0.93
C ALA A 154 10.67 -11.00 -0.54
N ASN A 155 9.50 -11.63 -0.66
CA ASN A 155 9.34 -13.08 -0.59
C ASN A 155 9.23 -13.67 -2.01
N GLU A 156 9.23 -14.99 -2.12
CA GLU A 156 9.16 -15.67 -3.43
C GLU A 156 7.87 -15.34 -4.21
N PHE A 157 6.75 -15.10 -3.53
CA PHE A 157 5.44 -14.87 -4.14
C PHE A 157 5.17 -13.40 -4.53
N ASN A 158 5.85 -12.43 -3.90
CA ASN A 158 5.59 -11.01 -4.10
C ASN A 158 6.68 -10.28 -4.89
N ARG A 159 7.76 -10.97 -5.28
CA ARG A 159 8.88 -10.39 -6.04
C ARG A 159 8.41 -9.72 -7.33
N PHE A 160 7.63 -10.42 -8.16
CA PHE A 160 7.10 -9.89 -9.43
C PHE A 160 6.19 -8.66 -9.22
N TYR A 161 5.35 -8.70 -8.18
CA TYR A 161 4.50 -7.59 -7.79
C TYR A 161 5.30 -6.35 -7.35
N LEU A 162 6.35 -6.54 -6.54
CA LEU A 162 7.23 -5.48 -6.07
C LEU A 162 8.07 -4.88 -7.21
N GLN A 163 8.59 -5.71 -8.11
CA GLN A 163 9.34 -5.26 -9.30
C GLN A 163 8.46 -4.39 -10.20
N THR A 164 7.22 -4.82 -10.48
CA THR A 164 6.28 -4.03 -11.28
C THR A 164 5.99 -2.67 -10.64
N LYS A 165 5.82 -2.61 -9.31
CA LYS A 165 5.66 -1.35 -8.57
C LYS A 165 6.86 -0.41 -8.69
N ALA A 166 8.07 -0.95 -8.60
CA ALA A 166 9.29 -0.14 -8.71
C ALA A 166 9.43 0.45 -10.12
N VAL A 167 9.34 -0.40 -11.14
CA VAL A 167 9.58 -0.03 -12.55
C VAL A 167 8.49 0.88 -13.10
N ARG A 168 7.21 0.59 -12.82
CA ARG A 168 6.09 1.30 -13.48
C ARG A 168 5.46 2.40 -12.62
N SER A 169 5.63 2.39 -11.30
CA SER A 169 5.00 3.35 -10.39
C SER A 169 5.98 4.25 -9.63
N GLY A 170 7.26 4.28 -10.04
CA GLY A 170 8.28 5.22 -9.53
C GLY A 170 8.52 5.14 -8.02
N HIS A 171 8.33 3.97 -7.41
CA HIS A 171 8.57 3.78 -5.98
C HIS A 171 10.07 3.71 -5.69
N TYR A 172 10.50 4.28 -4.56
CA TYR A 172 11.89 4.21 -4.08
C TYR A 172 12.19 2.82 -3.49
N LEU A 173 12.38 1.82 -4.36
CA LEU A 173 12.76 0.45 -4.00
C LEU A 173 14.08 0.10 -4.70
N GLU A 174 15.12 -0.20 -3.91
CA GLU A 174 16.39 -0.75 -4.40
C GLU A 174 16.35 -2.27 -4.19
N PHE A 175 16.57 -3.04 -5.27
CA PHE A 175 16.65 -4.50 -5.19
C PHE A 175 18.12 -4.94 -5.20
N GLU A 176 18.60 -5.59 -4.15
CA GLU A 176 19.83 -6.39 -4.23
C GLU A 176 19.48 -7.73 -4.90
N GLY A 177 19.87 -7.86 -6.17
CA GLY A 177 19.51 -8.98 -7.03
C GLY A 177 20.26 -10.28 -6.71
N LYS A 178 19.53 -11.40 -6.69
CA LYS A 178 20.07 -12.71 -7.08
C LYS A 178 19.61 -13.02 -8.50
N GLU A 179 20.45 -13.71 -9.25
CA GLU A 179 20.22 -14.12 -10.64
C GLU A 179 18.82 -14.69 -10.85
N VAL A 180 18.13 -14.15 -11.85
CA VAL A 180 16.82 -14.61 -12.30
C VAL A 180 17.05 -15.88 -13.10
N LEU A 181 16.70 -17.03 -12.54
CA LEU A 181 16.54 -18.26 -13.32
C LEU A 181 15.24 -18.12 -14.14
N PRO A 182 15.23 -18.52 -15.42
CA PRO A 182 14.01 -18.51 -16.22
C PRO A 182 12.94 -19.37 -15.54
N GLU A 183 11.74 -18.80 -15.41
CA GLU A 183 10.56 -19.50 -14.92
C GLU A 183 10.17 -20.57 -15.95
N GLN A 184 9.88 -21.79 -15.47
CA GLN A 184 9.62 -22.95 -16.32
C GLN A 184 8.23 -22.81 -16.96
N ASP A 185 8.18 -22.47 -18.25
CA ASP A 185 6.96 -22.26 -19.06
C ASP A 185 6.25 -23.57 -19.48
N ASP A 186 6.51 -24.69 -18.82
CA ASP A 186 5.88 -25.96 -19.23
C ASP A 186 4.38 -25.93 -18.89
N PRO A 187 3.48 -26.09 -19.89
CA PRO A 187 2.06 -26.17 -19.62
C PRO A 187 1.74 -27.41 -18.78
N PRO A 188 0.77 -27.32 -17.85
CA PRO A 188 0.38 -28.46 -17.03
C PRO A 188 -0.13 -29.60 -17.92
N VAL A 189 0.55 -30.74 -17.85
CA VAL A 189 0.11 -31.97 -18.53
C VAL A 189 -1.12 -32.49 -17.80
N VAL A 190 -2.29 -32.32 -18.40
CA VAL A 190 -3.53 -32.96 -17.93
C VAL A 190 -3.68 -34.27 -18.72
N GLU A 191 -3.43 -35.40 -18.08
CA GLU A 191 -3.76 -36.70 -18.67
C GLU A 191 -5.27 -36.79 -18.88
N SER A 192 -5.69 -36.76 -20.15
CA SER A 192 -7.07 -36.99 -20.53
C SER A 192 -7.38 -38.48 -20.38
N GLY A 193 -7.84 -38.87 -19.19
CA GLY A 193 -8.49 -40.16 -18.99
C GLY A 193 -9.74 -40.26 -19.86
N ARG A 194 -9.62 -40.95 -21.01
CA ARG A 194 -10.78 -41.42 -21.76
C ARG A 194 -11.43 -42.56 -20.98
N ALA A 195 -12.59 -42.28 -20.40
CA ALA A 195 -13.53 -43.32 -20.02
C ALA A 195 -14.27 -43.80 -21.28
N THR A 196 -13.92 -45.00 -21.74
CA THR A 196 -14.82 -46.01 -22.36
C THR A 196 -14.17 -47.37 -22.19
#